data_AF-A0A1I3CG29-F1
#
_entry.id   AF-A0A1I3CG29-F1
#
_cell.length_a   1.000
_cell.length_b   1.000
_cell.length_c   1.000
_cell.angle_alpha   90.00
_cell.angle_beta   90.00
_cell.angle_gamma   90.00
#
_symmetry.space_group_name_H-M   'P 1'
#
loop_
_entity.id
_entity.type
_entity.pdbx_description
1 polymer ?
#
loop_
_entity_poly.entity_id
_entity_poly.type
_entity_poly.pdbx_seq_one_letter_code
_entity_poly.pdbx_strand_id
1 'polypeptide(L)'
;MVETTTLGRGDTDLEWEAYEHRIREVVTALEIRCNVQITLELVTHANQVETAEWLEAIALSARSGNATDARIVQSSVGTAQVLPPGYPSPQRTFTGARIARNGWHRFGRVLQAKVRQSAGPAPVWLRIDALDGLFQFTDWAKLEHAERVGELAAGVRDNLGDIRHLAGIVVSSGLAVALGSTDHTAENRTALTPDGYGIRRLVNAHTVRETIILALHDDAISERDWWAAAYSAEPDWLRRDLAERGFPQLETFYSRENDGQ
;
A
#
# COMPACT_ATOMS: atom_id res chain seq x y z
N MET A 1 -24.98 -3.61 10.00
CA MET A 1 -24.15 -4.74 10.49
C MET A 1 -22.89 -4.81 9.64
N VAL A 2 -21.74 -5.18 10.21
CA VAL A 2 -20.48 -5.29 9.48
C VAL A 2 -19.90 -6.68 9.67
N GLU A 3 -19.63 -7.37 8.57
CA GLU A 3 -18.97 -8.66 8.54
C GLU A 3 -17.53 -8.46 8.05
N THR A 4 -16.55 -8.95 8.81
CA THR A 4 -15.13 -8.73 8.51
C THR A 4 -14.45 -10.01 8.07
N THR A 5 -13.57 -9.92 7.08
CA THR A 5 -12.69 -11.03 6.70
C THR A 5 -11.32 -10.53 6.24
N THR A 6 -10.37 -11.45 6.18
CA THR A 6 -9.00 -11.19 5.74
C THR A 6 -8.64 -12.18 4.64
N LEU A 7 -8.20 -11.65 3.51
CA LEU A 7 -7.53 -12.37 2.44
C LEU A 7 -6.03 -12.37 2.76
N GLY A 8 -5.59 -13.40 3.48
CA GLY A 8 -4.18 -13.56 3.84
C GLY A 8 -3.31 -13.88 2.62
N ARG A 9 -2.03 -13.53 2.68
CA ARG A 9 -1.02 -13.95 1.69
C ARG A 9 -0.89 -15.47 1.64
N GLY A 10 -0.57 -16.01 0.46
CA GLY A 10 -0.01 -17.36 0.40
C GLY A 10 1.46 -17.34 0.84
N ASP A 11 2.04 -18.49 1.16
CA ASP A 11 3.43 -18.58 1.63
C ASP A 11 4.41 -17.91 0.66
N THR A 12 4.21 -18.09 -0.65
CA THR A 12 5.00 -17.42 -1.68
C THR A 12 4.90 -15.89 -1.64
N ASP A 13 3.72 -15.33 -1.34
CA ASP A 13 3.55 -13.86 -1.31
C ASP A 13 4.17 -13.26 -0.04
N LEU A 14 4.29 -14.05 1.04
CA LEU A 14 5.02 -13.67 2.26
C LEU A 14 6.54 -13.69 2.03
N GLU A 15 7.04 -14.72 1.33
CA GLU A 15 8.46 -14.81 0.96
C GLU A 15 8.88 -13.62 0.08
N TRP A 16 8.02 -13.22 -0.86
CA TRP A 16 8.22 -12.06 -1.72
C TRP A 16 8.19 -10.74 -0.94
N GLU A 17 7.24 -10.57 -0.02
CA GLU A 17 7.22 -9.41 0.87
C GLU A 17 8.52 -9.28 1.65
N ALA A 18 8.96 -10.38 2.24
CA ALA A 18 10.19 -10.41 3.03
C ALA A 18 11.42 -10.10 2.16
N TYR A 19 11.41 -10.53 0.90
CA TYR A 19 12.46 -10.20 -0.07
C TYR A 19 12.49 -8.70 -0.38
N GLU A 20 11.37 -8.09 -0.77
CA GLU A 20 11.31 -6.66 -1.09
C GLU A 20 11.58 -5.78 0.14
N HIS A 21 11.07 -6.18 1.31
CA HIS A 21 11.33 -5.50 2.57
C HIS A 21 12.82 -5.46 2.88
N ARG A 22 13.52 -6.61 2.74
CA ARG A 22 14.97 -6.69 2.96
C ARG A 22 15.75 -5.78 2.01
N ILE A 23 15.37 -5.71 0.73
CA ILE A 23 16.00 -4.80 -0.23
C ILE A 23 15.82 -3.35 0.22
N ARG A 24 14.59 -2.98 0.61
CA ARG A 24 14.27 -1.63 1.08
C ARG A 24 15.03 -1.25 2.35
N GLU A 25 15.16 -2.17 3.31
CA GLU A 25 15.94 -1.94 4.53
C GLU A 25 17.41 -1.64 4.19
N VAL A 26 18.03 -2.46 3.33
CA VAL A 26 19.44 -2.28 2.92
C VAL A 26 19.63 -0.95 2.20
N VAL A 27 18.70 -0.58 1.31
CA VAL A 27 18.80 0.65 0.53
C VAL A 27 18.56 1.88 1.39
N THR A 28 17.57 1.87 2.29
CA THR A 28 17.36 2.94 3.27
C THR A 28 18.63 3.18 4.10
N ALA A 29 19.29 2.10 4.55
CA ALA A 29 20.53 2.22 5.30
C ALA A 29 21.69 2.80 4.45
N LEU A 30 21.72 2.53 3.15
CA LEU A 30 22.68 3.12 2.21
C LEU A 30 22.42 4.61 1.99
N GLU A 31 21.17 5.01 1.77
CA GLU A 31 20.76 6.41 1.62
C GLU A 31 21.24 7.25 2.80
N ILE A 32 20.97 6.79 4.03
CA ILE A 32 21.36 7.46 5.27
C ILE A 32 22.89 7.54 5.37
N ARG A 33 23.59 6.41 5.21
CA ARG A 33 25.04 6.33 5.42
C ARG A 33 25.85 7.11 4.38
N CYS A 34 25.38 7.15 3.14
CA CYS A 34 26.08 7.79 2.04
C CYS A 34 25.55 9.19 1.73
N ASN A 35 24.50 9.65 2.42
CA ASN A 35 23.80 10.89 2.15
C ASN A 35 23.43 11.03 0.66
N VAL A 36 22.66 10.07 0.16
CA VAL A 36 22.15 10.02 -1.22
C VAL A 36 20.68 9.63 -1.20
N GLN A 37 19.97 9.86 -2.30
CA GLN A 37 18.64 9.30 -2.52
C GLN A 37 18.73 8.19 -3.57
N ILE A 38 18.03 7.09 -3.37
CA ILE A 38 18.05 5.93 -4.26
C ILE A 38 16.62 5.60 -4.67
N THR A 39 16.36 5.62 -5.97
CA THR A 39 15.13 5.05 -6.51
C THR A 39 15.37 3.65 -7.04
N LEU A 40 14.39 2.77 -6.86
CA LEU A 40 14.46 1.37 -7.24
C LEU A 40 13.26 0.98 -8.09
N GLU A 41 13.52 0.19 -9.12
CA GLU A 41 12.53 -0.55 -9.88
C GLU A 41 12.99 -2.01 -9.96
N LEU A 42 12.30 -2.90 -9.23
CA LEU A 42 12.52 -4.33 -9.31
C LEU A 42 11.80 -4.89 -10.54
N VAL A 43 12.52 -5.69 -11.32
CA VAL A 43 11.97 -6.37 -12.50
C VAL A 43 11.57 -7.80 -12.14
N THR A 44 12.32 -8.46 -11.25
CA THR A 44 12.08 -9.85 -10.85
C THR A 44 12.54 -10.11 -9.41
N HIS A 45 12.07 -11.23 -8.85
CA HIS A 45 12.63 -11.81 -7.62
C HIS A 45 13.83 -12.67 -8.00
N ALA A 46 15.03 -12.18 -7.70
CA ALA A 46 16.27 -12.88 -8.02
C ALA A 46 16.75 -13.75 -6.85
N ASN A 47 17.70 -14.65 -7.10
CA ASN A 47 18.27 -15.44 -6.02
C ASN A 47 19.17 -14.57 -5.10
N GLN A 48 19.61 -15.13 -3.97
CA GLN A 48 20.37 -14.39 -2.97
C GLN A 48 21.71 -13.85 -3.51
N VAL A 49 22.38 -14.58 -4.40
CA VAL A 49 23.68 -14.19 -4.96
C VAL A 49 23.50 -12.99 -5.89
N GLU A 50 22.60 -13.11 -6.86
CA GLU A 50 22.29 -12.02 -7.81
C GLU A 50 21.82 -10.74 -7.10
N THR A 51 20.99 -10.91 -6.07
CA THR A 51 20.50 -9.80 -5.25
C THR A 51 21.64 -9.12 -4.49
N ALA A 52 22.56 -9.90 -3.90
CA ALA A 52 23.70 -9.36 -3.17
C ALA A 52 24.68 -8.63 -4.09
N GLU A 53 24.96 -9.17 -5.28
CA GLU A 53 25.82 -8.53 -6.29
C GLU A 53 25.25 -7.20 -6.75
N TRP A 54 23.94 -7.14 -7.01
CA TRP A 54 23.29 -5.88 -7.41
C TRP A 54 23.28 -4.85 -6.29
N LEU A 55 22.98 -5.24 -5.05
CA LEU A 55 23.04 -4.35 -3.88
C LEU A 55 24.46 -3.81 -3.63
N GLU A 56 25.50 -4.62 -3.84
CA GLU A 56 26.88 -4.16 -3.73
C GLU A 56 27.24 -3.16 -4.83
N ALA A 57 26.76 -3.36 -6.07
CA ALA A 57 26.93 -2.41 -7.15
C ALA A 57 26.25 -1.05 -6.84
N ILE A 58 25.05 -1.09 -6.25
CA ILE A 58 24.37 0.12 -5.74
C ILE A 58 25.22 0.79 -4.65
N ALA A 59 25.74 0.03 -3.70
CA ALA A 59 26.55 0.56 -2.61
C ALA A 59 27.86 1.20 -3.12
N LEU A 60 28.53 0.61 -4.11
CA LEU A 60 29.71 1.18 -4.77
C LEU A 60 29.38 2.51 -5.46
N SER A 61 28.22 2.58 -6.13
CA SER A 61 27.73 3.80 -6.77
C SER A 61 27.41 4.90 -5.74
N ALA A 62 26.75 4.54 -4.63
CA ALA A 62 26.42 5.46 -3.54
C ALA A 62 27.66 6.02 -2.81
N ARG A 63 28.70 5.20 -2.62
CA ARG A 63 29.95 5.60 -1.95
C ARG A 63 30.85 6.51 -2.79
N SER A 64 30.64 6.59 -4.10
CA SER A 64 31.43 7.44 -4.98
C SER A 64 30.97 8.90 -4.86
N GLY A 65 31.25 9.53 -3.71
CA GLY A 65 30.72 10.80 -3.19
C GLY A 65 31.13 12.09 -3.92
N ASN A 66 31.53 12.01 -5.18
CA ASN A 66 32.03 13.15 -5.96
C ASN A 66 31.21 13.40 -7.24
N ALA A 67 30.10 12.69 -7.46
CA ALA A 67 29.28 12.91 -8.64
C ALA A 67 28.27 14.03 -8.43
N THR A 68 28.26 14.96 -9.37
CA THR A 68 27.20 15.94 -9.57
C THR A 68 25.99 15.37 -10.29
N ASP A 69 26.10 14.18 -10.91
CA ASP A 69 25.07 13.59 -11.76
C ASP A 69 24.45 12.31 -11.16
N ALA A 70 23.19 12.08 -11.52
CA ALA A 70 22.48 10.84 -11.23
C ALA A 70 23.18 9.64 -11.88
N ARG A 71 23.33 8.54 -11.13
CA ARG A 71 23.92 7.29 -11.64
C ARG A 71 22.88 6.18 -11.71
N ILE A 72 22.92 5.40 -12.78
CA ILE A 72 22.02 4.27 -12.99
C ILE A 72 22.80 2.97 -12.83
N VAL A 73 22.28 2.07 -11.98
CA VAL A 73 22.79 0.71 -11.78
C VAL A 73 21.73 -0.27 -12.26
N GLN A 74 21.99 -0.92 -13.40
CA GLN A 74 21.08 -1.89 -14.01
C GLN A 74 21.59 -3.33 -13.81
N SER A 75 20.67 -4.24 -13.56
CA SER A 75 20.91 -5.69 -13.51
C SER A 75 19.68 -6.46 -13.98
N SER A 76 19.77 -7.80 -13.99
CA SER A 76 18.61 -8.67 -14.17
C SER A 76 17.59 -8.55 -13.02
N VAL A 77 18.01 -8.12 -11.83
CA VAL A 77 17.14 -7.92 -10.65
C VAL A 77 16.27 -6.68 -10.83
N GLY A 78 16.85 -5.59 -11.36
CA GLY A 78 16.17 -4.33 -11.50
C GLY A 78 17.07 -3.15 -11.91
N THR A 79 16.49 -1.96 -11.84
CA THR A 79 17.19 -0.69 -12.06
C THR A 79 17.20 0.12 -10.78
N ALA A 80 18.35 0.67 -10.42
CA ALA A 80 18.49 1.62 -9.33
C ALA A 80 19.04 2.95 -9.87
N GLN A 81 18.47 4.07 -9.45
CA GLN A 81 19.02 5.40 -9.73
C GLN A 81 19.50 6.03 -8.42
N VAL A 82 20.79 6.29 -8.33
CA VAL A 82 21.43 6.95 -7.19
C VAL A 82 21.55 8.45 -7.50
N LEU A 83 20.91 9.27 -6.69
CA LEU A 83 20.81 10.72 -6.82
C LEU A 83 21.63 11.38 -5.70
N PRO A 84 22.52 12.33 -6.03
CA PRO A 84 23.26 13.07 -5.01
C PRO A 84 22.35 14.06 -4.25
N PRO A 85 22.80 14.59 -3.10
CA PRO A 85 22.06 15.58 -2.32
C PRO A 85 21.60 16.77 -3.17
N GLY A 86 20.37 17.22 -2.94
CA GLY A 86 19.82 18.42 -3.60
C GLY A 86 19.15 18.16 -4.95
N TYR A 87 19.14 16.91 -5.44
CA TYR A 87 18.26 16.54 -6.55
C TYR A 87 16.79 16.65 -6.15
N PRO A 88 15.88 17.02 -7.09
CA PRO A 88 14.45 17.01 -6.82
C PRO A 88 14.01 15.61 -6.41
N SER A 89 13.29 15.50 -5.29
CA SER A 89 12.82 14.20 -4.81
C SER A 89 11.87 13.56 -5.82
N PRO A 90 12.18 12.37 -6.35
CA PRO A 90 11.28 11.64 -7.23
C PRO A 90 9.97 11.28 -6.53
N GLN A 91 8.88 11.25 -7.29
CA GLN A 91 7.55 10.89 -6.78
C GLN A 91 7.43 9.42 -6.34
N ARG A 92 8.33 8.55 -6.79
CA ARG A 92 8.39 7.14 -6.41
C ARG A 92 9.83 6.73 -6.12
N THR A 93 10.08 6.20 -4.93
CA THR A 93 11.41 5.71 -4.52
C THR A 93 11.56 4.21 -4.66
N PHE A 94 10.47 3.43 -4.76
CA PHE A 94 10.56 1.98 -4.89
C PHE A 94 9.38 1.38 -5.65
N THR A 95 9.64 0.64 -6.73
CA THR A 95 8.64 -0.16 -7.45
C THR A 95 9.01 -1.64 -7.31
N GLY A 96 8.10 -2.44 -6.75
CA GLY A 96 8.27 -3.89 -6.57
C GLY A 96 8.18 -4.70 -7.86
N ALA A 97 8.61 -5.96 -7.82
CA ALA A 97 8.63 -6.83 -8.99
C ALA A 97 7.20 -7.25 -9.38
N ARG A 98 6.90 -7.24 -10.69
CA ARG A 98 5.56 -7.59 -11.19
C ARG A 98 5.23 -9.05 -10.91
N ILE A 99 4.03 -9.28 -10.40
CA ILE A 99 3.49 -10.64 -10.27
C ILE A 99 2.25 -10.74 -11.16
N ALA A 100 2.35 -11.53 -12.22
CA ALA A 100 1.21 -11.91 -13.05
C ALA A 100 0.41 -13.01 -12.34
N ARG A 101 -0.32 -12.66 -11.27
CA ARG A 101 -1.32 -13.54 -10.65
C ARG A 101 -2.71 -12.93 -10.79
N ASN A 102 -3.69 -13.81 -11.02
CA ASN A 102 -5.10 -13.43 -11.03
C ASN A 102 -5.64 -13.31 -9.59
N GLY A 103 -5.21 -12.27 -8.87
CA GLY A 103 -5.69 -11.97 -7.51
C GLY A 103 -7.21 -11.80 -7.45
N TRP A 104 -7.82 -11.37 -8.56
CA TRP A 104 -9.26 -11.26 -8.73
C TRP A 104 -10.02 -12.57 -8.50
N HIS A 105 -9.52 -13.70 -9.02
CA HIS A 105 -10.19 -14.98 -8.84
C HIS A 105 -10.29 -15.39 -7.35
N ARG A 106 -9.23 -15.15 -6.58
CA ARG A 106 -9.21 -15.46 -5.15
C ARG A 106 -10.12 -14.52 -4.36
N PHE A 107 -10.04 -13.22 -4.65
CA PHE A 107 -10.91 -12.20 -4.06
C PHE A 107 -12.38 -12.52 -4.33
N GLY A 108 -12.76 -12.79 -5.58
CA GLY A 108 -14.13 -13.14 -5.98
C GLY A 108 -14.67 -14.38 -5.24
N ARG A 109 -13.86 -15.43 -5.10
CA ARG A 109 -14.25 -16.64 -4.35
C ARG A 109 -14.52 -16.36 -2.87
N VAL A 110 -13.67 -15.58 -2.21
CA VAL A 110 -13.87 -15.21 -0.80
C VAL A 110 -15.07 -14.29 -0.63
N LEU A 111 -15.23 -13.34 -1.54
CA LEU A 111 -16.37 -12.45 -1.58
C LEU A 111 -17.69 -13.23 -1.68
N GLN A 112 -17.81 -14.16 -2.65
CA GLN A 112 -18.99 -15.01 -2.79
C GLN A 112 -19.26 -15.88 -1.54
N ALA A 113 -18.22 -16.44 -0.94
CA ALA A 113 -18.37 -17.23 0.28
C ALA A 113 -18.91 -16.39 1.44
N LYS A 114 -18.41 -15.16 1.61
CA LYS A 114 -18.84 -14.25 2.68
C LYS A 114 -20.25 -13.73 2.48
N VAL A 115 -20.61 -13.41 1.25
CA VAL A 115 -21.97 -13.02 0.88
C VAL A 115 -23.00 -14.10 1.22
N ARG A 116 -22.68 -15.37 0.98
CA ARG A 116 -23.55 -16.49 1.35
C ARG A 116 -23.68 -16.63 2.87
N GLN A 117 -22.59 -16.39 3.61
CA GLN A 117 -22.60 -16.43 5.08
C GLN A 117 -23.36 -15.27 5.71
N SER A 118 -23.36 -14.10 5.09
CA SER A 118 -24.01 -12.89 5.58
C SER A 118 -25.49 -12.78 5.18
N ALA A 119 -26.08 -13.84 4.62
CA ALA A 119 -27.47 -13.85 4.21
C ALA A 119 -28.39 -13.66 5.43
N GLY A 120 -29.28 -12.67 5.35
CA GLY A 120 -30.16 -12.32 6.44
C GLY A 120 -31.14 -11.21 6.05
N PRO A 121 -32.07 -10.86 6.97
CA PRO A 121 -33.11 -9.89 6.70
C PRO A 121 -32.63 -8.42 6.70
N ALA A 122 -31.44 -8.16 7.26
CA ALA A 122 -30.87 -6.82 7.36
C ALA A 122 -29.69 -6.65 6.40
N PRO A 123 -29.57 -5.51 5.71
CA PRO A 123 -28.41 -5.21 4.88
C PRO A 123 -27.10 -5.24 5.66
N VAL A 124 -26.07 -5.83 5.04
CA VAL A 124 -24.74 -6.02 5.64
C VAL A 124 -23.69 -5.25 4.85
N TRP A 125 -22.69 -4.70 5.55
CA TRP A 125 -21.45 -4.23 4.94
C TRP A 125 -20.38 -5.31 5.07
N LEU A 126 -19.73 -5.68 3.97
CA LEU A 126 -18.55 -6.56 4.01
C LEU A 126 -17.28 -5.74 4.07
N ARG A 127 -16.45 -5.97 5.09
CA ARG A 127 -15.13 -5.36 5.21
C ARG A 127 -14.04 -6.41 5.00
N ILE A 128 -13.20 -6.20 4.00
CA ILE A 128 -12.20 -7.16 3.54
C ILE A 128 -10.82 -6.54 3.67
N ASP A 129 -9.94 -7.16 4.45
CA ASP A 129 -8.51 -6.88 4.38
C ASP A 129 -7.85 -7.75 3.30
N ALA A 130 -7.57 -7.15 2.15
CA ALA A 130 -6.84 -7.72 1.03
C ALA A 130 -5.32 -7.63 1.30
N LEU A 131 -4.84 -8.50 2.20
CA LEU A 131 -3.42 -8.59 2.51
C LEU A 131 -2.64 -9.37 1.45
N ASP A 132 -3.31 -9.97 0.47
CA ASP A 132 -2.74 -10.87 -0.56
C ASP A 132 -1.86 -10.18 -1.60
N GLY A 133 -1.55 -8.90 -1.43
CA GLY A 133 -0.68 -8.14 -2.33
C GLY A 133 -1.35 -7.68 -3.62
N LEU A 134 -2.68 -7.84 -3.77
CA LEU A 134 -3.45 -7.36 -4.93
C LEU A 134 -3.12 -5.91 -5.27
N PHE A 135 -3.10 -5.05 -4.25
CA PHE A 135 -2.85 -3.61 -4.38
C PHE A 135 -1.39 -3.24 -4.68
N GLN A 136 -0.44 -4.12 -4.37
CA GLN A 136 1.00 -3.82 -4.40
C GLN A 136 1.70 -4.43 -5.62
N PHE A 137 1.35 -5.66 -5.98
CA PHE A 137 2.17 -6.47 -6.91
C PHE A 137 1.50 -6.80 -8.24
N THR A 138 0.28 -6.33 -8.45
CA THR A 138 -0.44 -6.49 -9.71
C THR A 138 -0.47 -5.17 -10.50
N ASP A 139 -0.95 -5.21 -11.75
CA ASP A 139 -1.10 -3.98 -12.54
C ASP A 139 -2.07 -2.96 -11.90
N TRP A 140 -2.82 -3.37 -10.87
CA TRP A 140 -3.57 -2.49 -9.97
C TRP A 140 -2.74 -1.31 -9.45
N ALA A 141 -1.47 -1.55 -9.09
CA ALA A 141 -0.59 -0.53 -8.53
C ALA A 141 -0.28 0.61 -9.52
N LYS A 142 -0.51 0.40 -10.82
CA LYS A 142 -0.28 1.39 -11.89
C LYS A 142 -1.50 2.21 -12.24
N LEU A 143 -2.69 1.69 -11.96
CA LEU A 143 -3.95 2.38 -12.24
C LEU A 143 -4.04 3.67 -11.42
N GLU A 144 -4.70 4.68 -11.97
CA GLU A 144 -5.09 5.84 -11.18
C GLU A 144 -6.16 5.48 -10.15
N HIS A 145 -6.25 6.23 -9.06
CA HIS A 145 -7.13 5.85 -7.94
C HIS A 145 -8.61 5.73 -8.34
N ALA A 146 -9.09 6.62 -9.20
CA ALA A 146 -10.47 6.55 -9.70
C ALA A 146 -10.69 5.29 -10.56
N GLU A 147 -9.71 4.91 -11.38
CA GLU A 147 -9.77 3.71 -12.22
C GLU A 147 -9.82 2.44 -11.35
N ARG A 148 -9.05 2.40 -10.26
CA ARG A 148 -9.08 1.29 -9.28
C ARG A 148 -10.47 1.11 -8.67
N VAL A 149 -11.17 2.20 -8.37
CA VAL A 149 -12.55 2.14 -7.84
C VAL A 149 -13.48 1.52 -8.89
N GLY A 150 -13.37 1.96 -10.15
CA GLY A 150 -14.17 1.43 -11.25
C GLY A 150 -13.90 -0.06 -11.51
N GLU A 151 -12.63 -0.46 -11.56
CA GLU A 151 -12.22 -1.86 -11.71
C GLU A 151 -12.74 -2.74 -10.57
N LEU A 152 -12.65 -2.27 -9.31
CA LEU A 152 -13.20 -3.00 -8.16
C LEU A 152 -14.71 -3.13 -8.27
N ALA A 153 -15.40 -2.04 -8.60
CA ALA A 153 -16.84 -2.01 -8.72
C ALA A 153 -17.34 -2.96 -9.81
N ALA A 154 -16.69 -2.95 -10.98
CA ALA A 154 -16.99 -3.88 -12.07
C ALA A 154 -16.80 -5.34 -11.62
N GLY A 155 -15.63 -5.68 -11.07
CA GLY A 155 -15.37 -7.05 -10.64
C GLY A 155 -16.29 -7.51 -9.49
N VAL A 156 -16.66 -6.63 -8.57
CA VAL A 156 -17.65 -6.94 -7.51
C VAL A 156 -19.02 -7.24 -8.12
N ARG A 157 -19.50 -6.40 -9.03
CA ARG A 157 -20.81 -6.58 -9.69
C ARG A 157 -20.85 -7.87 -10.50
N ASP A 158 -19.79 -8.15 -11.26
CA ASP A 158 -19.68 -9.37 -12.05
C ASP A 158 -19.69 -10.64 -11.18
N ASN A 159 -19.09 -10.59 -9.99
CA ASN A 159 -19.02 -11.74 -9.08
C ASN A 159 -20.28 -11.95 -8.25
N LEU A 160 -21.04 -10.89 -7.97
CA LEU A 160 -22.17 -10.92 -7.03
C LEU A 160 -23.54 -10.85 -7.71
N GLY A 161 -23.69 -10.12 -8.82
CA GLY A 161 -25.01 -9.81 -9.38
C GLY A 161 -25.85 -8.93 -8.45
N ASP A 162 -27.19 -9.03 -8.54
CA ASP A 162 -28.13 -8.25 -7.73
C ASP A 162 -28.38 -8.90 -6.36
N ILE A 163 -27.58 -8.52 -5.36
CA ILE A 163 -27.67 -9.03 -3.99
C ILE A 163 -28.19 -7.95 -3.05
N ARG A 164 -29.47 -8.07 -2.68
CA ARG A 164 -30.17 -7.05 -1.87
C ARG A 164 -29.80 -7.03 -0.39
N HIS A 165 -29.36 -8.15 0.18
CA HIS A 165 -28.97 -8.19 1.60
C HIS A 165 -27.56 -7.63 1.86
N LEU A 166 -26.87 -7.15 0.83
CA LEU A 166 -25.55 -6.55 0.94
C LEU A 166 -25.63 -5.07 0.60
N ALA A 167 -25.41 -4.20 1.59
CA ALA A 167 -25.42 -2.76 1.44
C ALA A 167 -24.19 -2.24 0.68
N GLY A 168 -23.01 -2.81 0.96
CA GLY A 168 -21.76 -2.30 0.45
C GLY A 168 -20.55 -3.14 0.82
N ILE A 169 -19.41 -2.78 0.25
CA ILE A 169 -18.12 -3.43 0.48
C ILE A 169 -17.07 -2.36 0.78
N VAL A 170 -16.25 -2.65 1.79
CA VAL A 170 -15.01 -1.93 2.08
C VAL A 170 -13.85 -2.90 1.85
N VAL A 171 -12.92 -2.58 0.96
CA VAL A 171 -11.71 -3.36 0.73
C VAL A 171 -10.50 -2.53 1.12
N SER A 172 -9.70 -3.00 2.06
CA SER A 172 -8.46 -2.34 2.52
C SER A 172 -7.24 -3.20 2.20
N SER A 173 -6.14 -2.59 1.78
CA SER A 173 -4.87 -3.27 1.51
C SER A 173 -4.17 -3.81 2.77
N GLY A 174 -4.72 -3.55 3.97
CA GLY A 174 -3.92 -3.59 5.18
C GLY A 174 -2.92 -2.43 5.25
N LEU A 175 -2.04 -2.46 6.27
CA LEU A 175 -0.85 -1.61 6.27
C LEU A 175 0.13 -2.18 5.25
N ALA A 176 0.44 -1.37 4.26
CA ALA A 176 1.28 -1.69 3.11
C ALA A 176 2.48 -0.77 3.10
N VAL A 177 3.61 -1.24 2.60
CA VAL A 177 4.78 -0.38 2.39
C VAL A 177 4.45 0.72 1.36
N ALA A 178 4.78 1.97 1.70
CA ALA A 178 4.63 3.12 0.80
C ALA A 178 5.67 3.05 -0.31
N LEU A 179 5.27 2.54 -1.48
CA LEU A 179 6.11 2.42 -2.69
C LEU A 179 6.43 3.79 -3.33
N GLY A 180 5.69 4.84 -2.98
CA GLY A 180 5.83 6.18 -3.56
C GLY A 180 6.76 7.08 -2.74
N SER A 181 6.15 7.86 -1.87
CA SER A 181 6.75 8.93 -1.06
C SER A 181 6.51 8.67 0.43
N THR A 182 7.34 9.31 1.25
CA THR A 182 7.16 9.38 2.72
C THR A 182 6.44 10.66 3.15
N ASP A 183 6.04 11.49 2.19
CA ASP A 183 5.30 12.73 2.40
C ASP A 183 3.78 12.50 2.32
N HIS A 184 3.07 12.94 3.36
CA HIS A 184 1.62 12.94 3.42
C HIS A 184 0.98 13.68 2.23
N THR A 185 1.57 14.76 1.72
CA THR A 185 0.97 15.51 0.59
C THR A 185 0.98 14.73 -0.72
N ALA A 186 1.96 13.84 -0.88
CA ALA A 186 2.09 12.99 -2.06
C ALA A 186 1.22 11.72 -1.98
N GLU A 187 1.11 11.15 -0.78
CA GLU A 187 0.46 9.86 -0.54
C GLU A 187 -1.02 9.96 -0.14
N ASN A 188 -1.44 11.05 0.52
CA ASN A 188 -2.83 11.21 0.94
C ASN A 188 -3.70 11.58 -0.26
N ARG A 189 -4.49 10.62 -0.75
CA ARG A 189 -5.34 10.78 -1.92
C ARG A 189 -6.76 10.32 -1.64
N THR A 190 -7.73 11.01 -2.23
CA THR A 190 -9.12 10.57 -2.25
C THR A 190 -9.67 10.78 -3.65
N ALA A 191 -10.23 9.72 -4.22
CA ALA A 191 -11.00 9.76 -5.44
C ALA A 191 -12.45 9.40 -5.11
N LEU A 192 -13.40 10.24 -5.53
CA LEU A 192 -14.81 9.92 -5.53
C LEU A 192 -15.23 9.62 -6.97
N THR A 193 -15.93 8.52 -7.16
CA THR A 193 -16.56 8.11 -8.41
C THR A 193 -18.04 7.85 -8.16
N PRO A 194 -18.87 7.68 -9.20
CA PRO A 194 -20.26 7.24 -9.02
C PRO A 194 -20.36 5.92 -8.24
N ASP A 195 -19.39 5.03 -8.42
CA ASP A 195 -19.39 3.69 -7.81
C ASP A 195 -18.91 3.67 -6.36
N GLY A 196 -18.12 4.67 -5.94
CA GLY A 196 -17.54 4.66 -4.61
C GLY A 196 -16.36 5.59 -4.39
N TYR A 197 -15.68 5.38 -3.25
CA TYR A 197 -14.46 6.08 -2.87
C TYR A 197 -13.23 5.20 -2.99
N GLY A 198 -12.14 5.79 -3.45
CA GLY A 198 -10.78 5.27 -3.29
C GLY A 198 -10.01 6.20 -2.36
N ILE A 199 -9.51 5.69 -1.25
CA ILE A 199 -8.84 6.44 -0.19
C ILE A 199 -7.46 5.84 0.03
N ARG A 200 -6.43 6.68 -0.04
CA ARG A 200 -5.07 6.31 0.31
C ARG A 200 -4.57 7.25 1.39
N ARG A 201 -4.03 6.69 2.47
CA ARG A 201 -3.49 7.45 3.59
C ARG A 201 -2.12 6.92 3.96
N LEU A 202 -1.15 7.82 4.10
CA LEU A 202 0.10 7.52 4.78
C LEU A 202 -0.20 7.48 6.29
N VAL A 203 -0.05 6.30 6.88
CA VAL A 203 -0.32 6.04 8.32
C VAL A 203 0.92 6.31 9.15
N ASN A 204 2.11 6.00 8.62
CA ASN A 204 3.40 6.44 9.14
C ASN A 204 4.38 6.65 7.96
N ALA A 205 5.59 7.15 8.22
CA ALA A 205 6.56 7.56 7.18
C ALA A 205 6.79 6.55 6.03
N HIS A 206 6.53 5.26 6.24
CA HIS A 206 6.75 4.23 5.22
C HIS A 206 5.57 3.28 5.04
N THR A 207 4.42 3.54 5.67
CA THR A 207 3.25 2.67 5.54
C THR A 207 2.04 3.46 5.12
N VAL A 208 1.37 2.93 4.11
CA VAL A 208 0.11 3.43 3.60
C VAL A 208 -0.97 2.40 3.84
N ARG A 209 -2.20 2.87 3.93
CA ARG A 209 -3.38 2.05 3.67
C ARG A 209 -4.09 2.59 2.45
N GLU A 210 -4.43 1.69 1.55
CA GLU A 210 -5.38 1.94 0.49
C GLU A 210 -6.70 1.27 0.83
N THR A 211 -7.80 2.00 0.72
CA THR A 211 -9.15 1.53 1.02
C THR A 211 -10.09 1.95 -0.08
N ILE A 212 -10.88 1.01 -0.61
CA ILE A 212 -11.93 1.27 -1.57
C ILE A 212 -13.27 0.93 -0.93
N ILE A 213 -14.23 1.83 -1.09
CA ILE A 213 -15.55 1.76 -0.44
C ILE A 213 -16.60 1.87 -1.53
N LEU A 214 -17.41 0.82 -1.67
CA LEU A 214 -18.45 0.70 -2.69
C LEU A 214 -19.80 0.56 -1.99
N ALA A 215 -20.75 1.44 -2.35
CA ALA A 215 -22.16 1.18 -2.09
C ALA A 215 -22.70 0.30 -3.23
N LEU A 216 -23.48 -0.73 -2.91
CA LEU A 216 -24.10 -1.56 -3.94
C LEU A 216 -25.50 -1.11 -4.31
N HIS A 217 -26.11 -0.28 -3.46
CA HIS A 217 -27.46 0.25 -3.60
C HIS A 217 -27.49 1.73 -3.20
N ASP A 218 -28.43 2.48 -3.76
CA ASP A 218 -28.55 3.93 -3.53
C ASP A 218 -28.88 4.28 -2.07
N ASP A 219 -29.59 3.41 -1.36
CA ASP A 219 -29.93 3.58 0.05
C ASP A 219 -28.71 3.47 0.98
N ALA A 220 -27.60 2.86 0.52
CA ALA A 220 -26.36 2.70 1.26
C ALA A 220 -25.34 3.85 1.05
N ILE A 221 -25.70 4.89 0.29
CA ILE A 221 -24.80 6.03 0.00
C ILE A 221 -24.40 6.78 1.28
N SER A 222 -25.32 6.94 2.23
CA SER A 222 -25.02 7.64 3.49
C SER A 222 -23.99 6.86 4.33
N GLU A 223 -24.10 5.54 4.39
CA GLU A 223 -23.15 4.67 5.07
C GLU A 223 -21.80 4.63 4.36
N ARG A 224 -21.78 4.67 3.02
CA ARG A 224 -20.55 4.80 2.23
C ARG A 224 -19.79 6.08 2.60
N ASP A 225 -20.49 7.20 2.70
CA ASP A 225 -19.89 8.48 3.05
C ASP A 225 -19.37 8.47 4.50
N TRP A 226 -20.07 7.80 5.42
CA TRP A 226 -19.59 7.55 6.78
C TRP A 226 -18.29 6.73 6.80
N TRP A 227 -18.22 5.63 6.03
CA TRP A 227 -16.99 4.85 5.88
C TRP A 227 -15.84 5.68 5.32
N ALA A 228 -16.13 6.52 4.33
CA ALA A 228 -15.14 7.38 3.70
C ALA A 228 -14.58 8.40 4.69
N ALA A 229 -15.45 9.00 5.52
CA ALA A 229 -15.04 9.88 6.60
C ALA A 229 -14.20 9.15 7.65
N ALA A 230 -14.61 7.93 8.04
CA ALA A 230 -13.88 7.12 9.00
C ALA A 230 -12.44 6.85 8.52
N TYR A 231 -12.27 6.25 7.34
CA TYR A 231 -10.95 5.91 6.79
C TYR A 231 -10.12 7.15 6.40
N SER A 232 -10.77 8.27 6.07
CA SER A 232 -10.04 9.51 5.82
C SER A 232 -9.32 10.04 7.06
N ALA A 233 -9.88 9.78 8.25
CA ALA A 233 -9.35 10.21 9.53
C ALA A 233 -8.40 9.19 10.19
N GLU A 234 -8.01 8.13 9.46
CA GLU A 234 -7.13 7.06 9.96
C GLU A 234 -5.79 7.55 10.50
N PRO A 235 -5.06 8.47 9.84
CA PRO A 235 -3.78 8.96 10.36
C PRO A 235 -3.88 9.56 11.78
N ASP A 236 -5.08 10.00 12.18
CA ASP A 236 -5.35 10.59 13.49
C ASP A 236 -5.93 9.59 14.50
N TRP A 237 -6.23 8.34 14.13
CA TRP A 237 -6.80 7.36 15.06
C TRP A 237 -5.87 7.10 16.24
N LEU A 238 -4.61 6.74 15.98
CA LEU A 238 -3.67 6.43 17.05
C LEU A 238 -3.40 7.65 17.95
N ARG A 239 -3.27 8.84 17.36
CA ARG A 239 -3.08 10.09 18.10
C ARG A 239 -4.23 10.35 19.07
N ARG A 240 -5.47 10.16 18.59
CA ARG A 240 -6.69 10.31 19.40
C ARG A 240 -6.77 9.26 20.49
N ASP A 241 -6.56 7.99 20.17
CA ASP A 241 -6.60 6.88 21.13
C ASP A 241 -5.57 7.04 22.25
N LEU A 242 -4.35 7.49 21.91
CA LEU A 242 -3.31 7.79 22.89
C LEU A 242 -3.70 8.97 23.77
N ALA A 243 -4.22 10.06 23.19
CA ALA A 243 -4.63 11.25 23.92
C ALA A 243 -5.80 10.96 24.89
N GLU A 244 -6.81 10.21 24.45
CA GLU A 244 -7.95 9.80 25.27
C GLU A 244 -7.53 8.93 26.47
N ARG A 245 -6.42 8.19 26.32
CA ARG A 245 -5.85 7.36 27.38
C ARG A 245 -4.74 8.05 28.17
N GLY A 246 -4.45 9.33 27.90
CA GLY A 246 -3.42 10.10 28.59
C GLY A 246 -1.98 9.66 28.28
N PHE A 247 -1.76 8.94 27.18
CA PHE A 247 -0.44 8.52 26.74
C PHE A 247 0.24 9.61 25.87
N PRO A 248 1.57 9.74 25.95
CA PRO A 248 2.33 10.62 25.07
C PRO A 248 2.26 10.16 23.62
N GLN A 249 2.32 11.13 22.70
CA GLN A 249 2.30 10.89 21.26
C GLN A 249 3.59 10.19 20.80
N LEU A 250 3.53 9.40 19.72
CA LEU A 250 4.69 8.67 19.21
C LEU A 250 5.87 9.59 18.86
N GLU A 251 5.58 10.78 18.35
CA GLU A 251 6.53 11.84 18.02
C GLU A 251 7.41 12.24 19.21
N THR A 252 6.87 12.12 20.43
CA THR A 252 7.60 12.38 21.69
C THR A 252 8.75 11.41 21.92
N PHE A 253 8.65 10.19 21.40
CA PHE A 253 9.69 9.17 21.54
C PHE A 253 10.78 9.33 20.49
N TYR A 254 10.42 9.73 19.26
CA TYR A 254 11.38 10.00 18.18
C TYR A 254 12.22 11.26 18.42
N SER A 255 11.70 12.23 19.18
CA SER A 255 12.42 13.48 19.48
C SER A 255 13.59 13.29 20.45
N ARG A 256 13.59 12.23 21.27
CA ARG A 256 14.61 12.00 22.32
C ARG A 256 15.92 11.40 21.81
N GLU A 257 15.96 10.88 20.58
CA GLU A 257 17.20 10.35 19.98
C GLU A 257 18.05 11.44 19.31
N ASN A 258 17.49 12.62 19.03
CA ASN A 258 18.22 13.73 18.39
C ASN A 258 18.83 14.75 19.36
N ASP A 259 18.44 14.73 20.65
CA ASP A 259 19.03 15.61 21.69
C ASP A 259 20.27 14.99 22.36
N GLY A 260 20.79 13.89 21.81
CA GLY A 260 21.93 13.13 22.34
C GLY A 260 23.22 13.19 21.50
N GLN A 261 23.36 14.14 20.58
CA GLN A 261 24.61 14.43 19.85
C GLN A 261 25.21 15.79 20.20
#